data_AF-A0A1I6Y3K8-F1
#
_entry.id   AF-A0A1I6Y3K8-F1
#
_cell.length_a   1.000
_cell.length_b   1.000
_cell.length_c   1.000
_cell.angle_alpha   90.00
_cell.angle_beta   90.00
_cell.angle_gamma   90.00
#
_symmetry.space_group_name_H-M   'P 1'
#
loop_
_entity.id
_entity.type
_entity.pdbx_description
1 polymer ?
#
loop_
_entity_poly.entity_id
_entity_poly.type
_entity_poly.pdbx_seq_one_letter_code
_entity_poly.pdbx_strand_id
1 'polypeptide(L)'
;MKALLITALISFLCSIVFRLMHWPGVALLILLALMCVLTFSLINSFVKKSVWKISIFGGWVLAAWTIYIVFRSFYWYCGPRIFGINSMFLFNSILTIIYLITQSKQLSKTVLTLSVLGLLLHFTPSYKICYFFDLNEVINKEFNKVNFSSWDKYSWFLYIRGEKEEALKANQKAIDAYTYNDTGVSNYRLRVDDEILTQLENHKRGIINDTWEDSYIRMF
;
A
#
# COMPACT_ATOMS: atom_id res chain seq x y z
N MET A 1 18.48 -21.24 4.25
CA MET A 1 17.77 -20.19 5.03
C MET A 1 18.22 -18.77 4.71
N LYS A 2 19.53 -18.43 4.74
CA LYS A 2 20.02 -17.09 4.33
C LYS A 2 19.57 -16.68 2.93
N ALA A 3 19.76 -17.57 1.95
CA ALA A 3 19.34 -17.34 0.56
C ALA A 3 17.85 -17.01 0.47
N LEU A 4 16.98 -17.76 1.15
CA LEU A 4 15.53 -17.51 1.15
C LEU A 4 15.18 -16.11 1.68
N LEU A 5 15.83 -15.66 2.75
CA LEU A 5 15.61 -14.31 3.29
C LEU A 5 16.14 -13.22 2.35
N ILE A 6 17.30 -13.43 1.72
CA ILE A 6 17.85 -12.52 0.70
C ILE A 6 16.88 -12.42 -0.48
N THR A 7 16.39 -13.56 -0.99
CA THR A 7 15.40 -13.61 -2.07
C THR A 7 14.14 -12.85 -1.68
N ALA A 8 13.60 -13.07 -0.48
CA ALA A 8 12.43 -12.36 0.00
C ALA A 8 12.64 -10.84 0.03
N LEU A 9 13.79 -10.37 0.54
CA LEU A 9 14.13 -8.94 0.59
C LEU A 9 14.29 -8.33 -0.79
N ILE A 10 15.00 -9.02 -1.71
CA ILE A 10 15.17 -8.54 -3.08
C ILE A 10 13.83 -8.48 -3.79
N SER A 11 13.01 -9.54 -3.71
CA SER A 11 11.66 -9.55 -4.31
C SER A 11 10.78 -8.43 -3.74
N PHE A 12 10.86 -8.18 -2.43
CA PHE A 12 10.13 -7.08 -1.79
C PHE A 12 10.58 -5.72 -2.30
N LEU A 13 11.89 -5.46 -2.34
CA LEU A 13 12.44 -4.19 -2.86
C LEU A 13 12.13 -3.98 -4.34
N CYS A 14 12.29 -5.02 -5.17
CA CYS A 14 11.91 -4.99 -6.58
C CYS A 14 10.41 -4.70 -6.74
N SER A 15 9.55 -5.26 -5.89
CA SER A 15 8.11 -4.97 -5.96
C SER A 15 7.79 -3.50 -5.65
N ILE A 16 8.52 -2.86 -4.73
CA ILE A 16 8.36 -1.43 -4.44
C ILE A 16 8.75 -0.59 -5.67
N VAL A 17 9.89 -0.90 -6.29
CA VAL A 17 10.35 -0.21 -7.51
C VAL A 17 9.37 -0.40 -8.66
N PHE A 18 8.94 -1.64 -8.90
CA PHE A 18 7.96 -1.96 -9.95
C PHE A 18 6.59 -1.34 -9.69
N ARG A 19 6.22 -1.16 -8.42
CA ARG A 19 4.99 -0.44 -8.06
C ARG A 19 5.09 1.02 -8.47
N LEU A 20 6.21 1.67 -8.18
CA LEU A 20 6.43 3.07 -8.58
C LEU A 20 6.36 3.25 -10.09
N MET A 21 6.77 2.23 -10.84
CA MET A 21 6.74 2.19 -12.31
C MET A 21 5.42 1.66 -12.89
N HIS A 22 4.42 1.34 -12.05
CA HIS A 22 3.14 0.78 -12.49
C HIS A 22 3.26 -0.50 -13.34
N TRP A 23 4.26 -1.33 -13.07
CA TRP A 23 4.49 -2.54 -13.86
C TRP A 23 3.40 -3.60 -13.60
N PRO A 24 2.81 -4.22 -14.66
CA PRO A 24 1.78 -5.23 -14.49
C PRO A 24 2.33 -6.45 -13.73
N GLY A 25 1.55 -6.98 -12.78
CA GLY A 25 1.97 -8.14 -11.98
C GLY A 25 2.82 -7.80 -10.75
N VAL A 26 2.99 -6.52 -10.40
CA VAL A 26 3.64 -6.11 -9.15
C VAL A 26 3.01 -6.76 -7.90
N ALA A 27 1.69 -6.96 -7.92
CA ALA A 27 0.97 -7.66 -6.85
C ALA A 27 1.40 -9.13 -6.72
N LEU A 28 1.76 -9.81 -7.81
CA LEU A 28 2.28 -11.18 -7.73
C LEU A 28 3.69 -11.21 -7.11
N LEU A 29 4.54 -10.25 -7.47
CA LEU A 29 5.90 -10.18 -6.95
C LEU A 29 5.93 -9.90 -5.44
N ILE A 30 5.06 -9.01 -4.95
CA ILE A 30 4.97 -8.73 -3.51
C ILE A 30 4.36 -9.88 -2.72
N LEU A 31 3.39 -10.61 -3.31
CA LEU A 31 2.85 -11.84 -2.72
C LEU A 31 3.93 -12.94 -2.66
N LEU A 32 4.76 -13.07 -3.68
CA LEU A 32 5.90 -14.00 -3.66
C LEU A 32 6.87 -13.65 -2.54
N ALA A 33 7.23 -12.37 -2.39
CA ALA A 33 8.07 -11.90 -1.30
C ALA A 33 7.47 -12.25 0.07
N LEU A 34 6.16 -12.05 0.23
CA LEU A 34 5.42 -12.40 1.45
C LEU A 34 5.50 -13.90 1.74
N MET A 35 5.26 -14.74 0.74
CA MET A 35 5.34 -16.19 0.84
C MET A 35 6.75 -16.67 1.21
N CYS A 36 7.79 -16.03 0.69
CA CYS A 36 9.17 -16.33 1.07
C CYS A 36 9.46 -15.98 2.54
N VAL A 37 8.98 -14.83 3.04
CA VAL A 37 9.15 -14.45 4.47
C VAL A 37 8.38 -15.40 5.39
N LEU A 38 7.16 -15.80 5.01
CA LEU A 38 6.37 -16.78 5.77
C LEU A 38 7.06 -18.14 5.81
N THR A 39 7.52 -18.62 4.65
CA THR A 39 8.28 -19.88 4.54
C THR A 39 9.55 -19.83 5.38
N PHE A 40 10.28 -18.71 5.35
CA PHE A 40 11.44 -18.49 6.21
C PHE A 40 11.07 -18.59 7.70
N SER A 41 9.98 -17.94 8.12
CA SER A 41 9.54 -17.90 9.51
C SER A 41 9.12 -19.29 10.03
N LEU A 42 8.42 -20.05 9.18
CA LEU A 42 8.06 -21.45 9.45
C LEU A 42 9.31 -22.33 9.59
N ILE A 43 10.21 -22.33 8.61
CA ILE A 43 11.44 -23.14 8.65
C ILE A 43 12.30 -22.75 9.87
N ASN A 44 12.44 -21.45 10.15
CA ASN A 44 13.20 -20.96 11.30
C ASN A 44 12.64 -21.49 12.63
N SER A 45 11.32 -21.66 12.73
CA SER A 45 10.65 -22.22 13.91
C SER A 45 10.96 -23.70 14.13
N PHE A 46 11.10 -24.48 13.05
CA PHE A 46 11.41 -25.91 13.15
C PHE A 46 12.91 -26.19 13.32
N VAL A 47 13.76 -25.50 12.55
CA VAL A 47 15.22 -25.73 12.54
C VAL A 47 15.91 -25.11 13.76
N LYS A 48 15.29 -24.10 14.39
CA LYS A 48 15.80 -23.38 15.59
C LYS A 48 17.20 -22.77 15.40
N LYS A 49 17.61 -22.53 14.15
CA LYS A 49 18.93 -21.97 13.82
C LYS A 49 18.82 -20.49 13.50
N SER A 50 19.47 -19.65 14.32
CA SER A 50 19.51 -18.20 14.10
C SER A 50 20.18 -17.85 12.76
N VAL A 51 19.53 -16.95 12.00
CA VAL A 51 20.06 -16.39 10.75
C VAL A 51 20.15 -14.88 10.93
N TRP A 52 21.35 -14.29 10.81
CA TRP A 52 21.56 -12.84 11.02
C TRP A 52 21.00 -12.32 12.35
N LYS A 53 21.19 -13.09 13.43
CA LYS A 53 20.64 -12.81 14.77
C LYS A 53 19.10 -12.76 14.82
N ILE A 54 18.42 -13.25 13.79
CA ILE A 54 16.96 -13.39 13.80
C ILE A 54 16.63 -14.65 14.60
N SER A 55 16.09 -14.44 15.80
CA SER A 55 15.52 -15.52 16.62
C SER A 55 14.24 -16.07 15.97
N ILE A 56 13.73 -17.20 16.49
CA ILE A 56 12.46 -17.78 16.04
C ILE A 56 11.35 -16.72 16.07
N PHE A 57 11.22 -16.04 17.22
CA PHE A 57 10.23 -14.98 17.40
C PHE A 57 10.48 -13.77 16.48
N GLY A 58 11.75 -13.40 16.25
CA GLY A 58 12.10 -12.35 15.30
C GLY A 58 11.68 -12.65 13.86
N GLY A 59 11.64 -13.93 13.46
CA GLY A 59 11.10 -14.36 12.17
C GLY A 59 9.61 -14.02 12.04
N TRP A 60 8.82 -14.34 13.07
CA TRP A 60 7.39 -14.04 13.09
C TRP A 60 7.08 -12.55 13.14
N VAL A 61 7.87 -11.76 13.89
CA VAL A 61 7.78 -10.29 13.88
C VAL A 61 8.05 -9.75 12.47
N LEU A 62 9.07 -10.28 11.80
CA LEU A 62 9.39 -9.90 10.42
C LEU A 62 8.21 -10.21 9.48
N ALA A 63 7.65 -11.42 9.56
CA ALA A 63 6.47 -11.79 8.76
C ALA A 63 5.28 -10.88 9.01
N ALA A 64 4.95 -10.63 10.28
CA ALA A 64 3.79 -9.84 10.67
C ALA A 64 3.88 -8.38 10.18
N TRP A 65 5.07 -7.77 10.26
CA TRP A 65 5.33 -6.46 9.66
C TRP A 65 5.30 -6.47 8.13
N THR A 66 5.84 -7.50 7.46
CA THR A 66 5.75 -7.62 6.00
C THR A 66 4.28 -7.68 5.57
N ILE A 67 3.44 -8.52 6.19
CA ILE A 67 2.00 -8.60 5.88
C ILE A 67 1.37 -7.22 6.06
N TYR A 68 1.65 -6.54 7.18
CA TYR A 68 1.07 -5.22 7.44
C TYR A 68 1.49 -4.16 6.43
N ILE A 69 2.77 -4.10 6.08
CA ILE A 69 3.27 -3.16 5.07
C ILE A 69 2.61 -3.43 3.73
N VAL A 70 2.44 -4.70 3.33
CA VAL A 70 1.71 -5.07 2.10
C VAL A 70 0.25 -4.60 2.17
N PHE A 71 -0.47 -4.92 3.24
CA PHE A 71 -1.87 -4.54 3.39
C PHE A 71 -2.03 -3.02 3.37
N ARG A 72 -1.17 -2.29 4.10
CA ARG A 72 -1.17 -0.83 4.12
C ARG A 72 -0.88 -0.24 2.75
N SER A 73 0.09 -0.82 2.04
CA SER A 73 0.52 -0.43 0.70
C SER A 73 -0.61 -0.57 -0.31
N PHE A 74 -1.35 -1.68 -0.27
CA PHE A 74 -2.47 -1.95 -1.19
C PHE A 74 -3.82 -1.40 -0.70
N TYR A 75 -3.82 -0.64 0.41
CA TYR A 75 -5.04 -0.12 1.06
C TYR A 75 -6.06 -1.21 1.42
N TRP A 76 -5.57 -2.43 1.68
CA TRP A 76 -6.41 -3.53 2.12
C TRP A 76 -6.85 -3.35 3.57
N TYR A 77 -7.96 -3.97 3.92
CA TYR A 77 -8.52 -3.91 5.26
C TYR A 77 -7.53 -4.51 6.28
N CYS A 78 -6.97 -3.66 7.14
CA CYS A 78 -6.01 -4.06 8.16
C CYS A 78 -6.71 -4.47 9.49
N GLY A 79 -7.99 -4.81 9.48
CA GLY A 79 -8.75 -5.12 10.71
C GLY A 79 -9.46 -3.92 11.35
N PRO A 80 -10.27 -4.18 12.40
CA PRO A 80 -11.08 -3.15 13.05
C PRO A 80 -10.22 -2.08 13.73
N ARG A 81 -10.83 -0.93 14.00
CA ARG A 81 -10.19 0.14 14.77
C ARG A 81 -10.55 -0.02 16.25
N ILE A 82 -9.54 -0.16 17.10
CA ILE A 82 -9.66 -0.17 18.56
C ILE A 82 -9.14 1.18 19.04
N PHE A 83 -10.01 2.01 19.64
CA PHE A 83 -9.69 3.41 20.01
C PHE A 83 -9.11 4.24 18.86
N GLY A 84 -9.63 4.04 17.64
CA GLY A 84 -9.15 4.73 16.43
C GLY A 84 -7.87 4.16 15.82
N ILE A 85 -7.19 3.23 16.48
CA ILE A 85 -5.95 2.59 15.99
C ILE A 85 -6.29 1.25 15.35
N ASN A 86 -5.65 0.96 14.22
CA ASN A 86 -5.85 -0.30 13.51
C ASN A 86 -5.34 -1.52 14.31
N SER A 87 -6.16 -2.57 14.45
CA SER A 87 -5.86 -3.74 15.26
C SER A 87 -4.61 -4.52 14.81
N MET A 88 -4.37 -4.63 13.49
CA MET A 88 -3.18 -5.32 12.97
C MET A 88 -1.89 -4.55 13.28
N PHE A 89 -1.93 -3.22 13.24
CA PHE A 89 -0.82 -2.39 13.71
C PHE A 89 -0.56 -2.58 15.21
N LEU A 90 -1.60 -2.59 16.05
CA LEU A 90 -1.47 -2.84 17.49
C LEU A 90 -0.82 -4.21 17.75
N PHE A 91 -1.30 -5.26 17.07
CA PHE A 91 -0.75 -6.60 17.16
C PHE A 91 0.76 -6.62 16.84
N ASN A 92 1.16 -6.02 15.71
CA ASN A 92 2.57 -5.95 15.31
C ASN A 92 3.44 -5.15 16.29
N SER A 93 2.89 -4.08 16.85
CA SER A 93 3.57 -3.25 17.84
C SER A 93 3.82 -4.05 19.12
N ILE A 94 2.81 -4.78 19.60
CA ILE A 94 2.94 -5.67 20.77
C ILE A 94 3.98 -6.76 20.51
N LEU A 95 3.93 -7.45 19.36
CA LEU A 95 4.93 -8.46 18.99
C LEU A 95 6.35 -7.87 18.99
N THR A 96 6.50 -6.64 18.50
CA THR A 96 7.78 -5.95 18.46
C THR A 96 8.29 -5.61 19.86
N ILE A 97 7.42 -5.11 20.75
CA ILE A 97 7.77 -4.82 22.15
C ILE A 97 8.23 -6.11 22.85
N ILE A 98 7.47 -7.20 22.71
CA ILE A 98 7.84 -8.50 23.28
C ILE A 98 9.21 -8.95 22.72
N TYR A 99 9.46 -8.73 21.43
CA TYR A 99 10.73 -9.08 20.80
C TYR A 99 11.91 -8.27 21.36
N LEU A 100 11.72 -6.96 21.53
CA LEU A 100 12.73 -6.08 22.12
C LEU A 100 13.09 -6.49 23.55
N ILE A 101 12.10 -6.84 24.36
CA ILE A 101 12.29 -7.29 25.74
C ILE A 101 13.02 -8.65 25.77
N THR A 102 12.55 -9.62 24.98
CA THR A 102 13.08 -10.99 25.00
C THR A 102 14.43 -11.15 24.31
N GLN A 103 14.78 -10.26 23.38
CA GLN A 103 16.01 -10.35 22.56
C GLN A 103 16.93 -9.14 22.70
N SER A 104 16.84 -8.40 23.81
CA SER A 104 17.57 -7.14 24.03
C SER A 104 19.07 -7.21 23.75
N LYS A 105 19.73 -8.35 24.03
CA LYS A 105 21.18 -8.55 23.78
C LYS A 105 21.52 -9.00 22.35
N GLN A 106 20.54 -9.42 21.55
CA GLN A 106 20.74 -10.02 20.22
C GLN A 106 19.75 -9.48 19.17
N LEU A 107 19.47 -8.19 19.22
CA LEU A 107 18.55 -7.55 18.27
C LEU A 107 19.04 -7.70 16.82
N SER A 108 18.14 -8.15 15.96
CA SER A 108 18.38 -8.21 14.52
C SER A 108 18.08 -6.85 13.91
N LYS A 109 19.06 -6.27 13.23
CA LYS A 109 18.90 -5.02 12.48
C LYS A 109 17.76 -5.11 11.46
N THR A 110 17.62 -6.25 10.77
CA THR A 110 16.57 -6.44 9.76
C THR A 110 15.17 -6.35 10.37
N VAL A 111 14.94 -7.01 11.51
CA VAL A 111 13.65 -6.97 12.22
C VAL A 111 13.35 -5.54 12.68
N LEU A 112 14.33 -4.85 13.25
CA LEU A 112 14.19 -3.45 13.69
C LEU A 112 13.89 -2.51 12.52
N THR A 113 14.66 -2.59 11.42
CA THR A 113 14.44 -1.75 10.24
C THR A 113 13.04 -1.92 9.69
N LEU A 114 12.56 -3.17 9.57
CA LEU A 114 11.21 -3.41 9.05
C LEU A 114 10.12 -2.93 10.02
N SER A 115 10.35 -3.07 11.34
CA SER A 115 9.43 -2.57 12.37
C SER A 115 9.32 -1.04 12.33
N VAL A 116 10.46 -0.35 12.21
CA VAL A 116 10.51 1.11 12.05
C VAL A 116 9.81 1.54 10.77
N LEU A 117 10.06 0.85 9.65
CA LEU A 117 9.39 1.14 8.38
C LEU A 117 7.87 0.98 8.50
N GLY A 118 7.40 -0.10 9.12
CA GLY A 118 5.99 -0.35 9.36
C GLY A 118 5.35 0.72 10.24
N LEU A 119 6.07 1.19 11.26
CA LEU A 119 5.63 2.30 12.12
C LEU A 119 5.52 3.62 11.35
N LEU A 120 6.54 3.96 10.55
CA LEU A 120 6.51 5.16 9.70
C LEU A 120 5.34 5.12 8.71
N LEU A 121 5.09 3.96 8.08
CA LEU A 121 3.98 3.78 7.15
C LEU A 121 2.60 3.84 7.82
N HIS A 122 2.49 3.41 9.08
CA HIS A 122 1.25 3.52 9.84
C HIS A 122 0.81 4.98 10.00
N PHE A 123 1.74 5.84 10.44
CA PHE A 123 1.48 7.25 10.67
C PHE A 123 1.46 8.10 9.39
N THR A 124 1.85 7.52 8.25
CA THR A 124 1.74 8.19 6.97
C THR A 124 0.29 8.15 6.48
N PRO A 125 -0.36 9.30 6.23
CA PRO A 125 -1.72 9.35 5.69
C PRO A 125 -1.85 8.62 4.35
N SER A 126 -3.00 7.98 4.11
CA SER A 126 -3.22 7.18 2.89
C SER A 126 -3.07 8.00 1.61
N TYR A 127 -3.53 9.26 1.60
CA TYR A 127 -3.40 10.12 0.42
C TYR A 127 -1.93 10.36 0.05
N LYS A 128 -1.01 10.48 1.03
CA LYS A 128 0.43 10.64 0.74
C LYS A 128 1.04 9.36 0.16
N ILE A 129 0.65 8.20 0.67
CA ILE A 129 1.09 6.90 0.13
C ILE A 129 0.57 6.74 -1.30
N CYS A 130 -0.69 7.11 -1.55
CA CYS A 130 -1.32 7.05 -2.87
C CYS A 130 -0.65 8.00 -3.85
N TYR A 131 -0.40 9.23 -3.43
CA TYR A 131 0.33 10.17 -4.26
C TYR A 131 1.74 9.67 -4.59
N PHE A 132 2.47 9.16 -3.60
CA PHE A 132 3.85 8.70 -3.81
C PHE A 132 3.95 7.48 -4.74
N PHE A 133 3.08 6.48 -4.59
CA PHE A 133 3.14 5.27 -5.40
C PHE A 133 2.42 5.42 -6.73
N ASP A 134 1.25 6.03 -6.72
CA ASP A 134 0.29 5.92 -7.83
C ASP A 134 0.26 7.20 -8.71
N LEU A 135 0.62 8.37 -8.16
CA LEU A 135 0.47 9.67 -8.84
C LEU A 135 1.73 10.54 -8.86
N ASN A 136 2.88 9.99 -8.51
CA ASN A 136 4.12 10.76 -8.43
C ASN A 136 4.45 11.44 -9.76
N GLU A 137 4.37 12.77 -9.82
CA GLU A 137 4.52 13.52 -11.06
C GLU A 137 5.93 13.44 -11.68
N VAL A 138 6.96 13.08 -10.90
CA VAL A 138 8.33 12.91 -11.41
C VAL A 138 8.45 11.60 -12.19
N ILE A 139 7.88 10.52 -11.67
CA ILE A 139 8.00 9.17 -12.24
C ILE A 139 6.88 8.89 -13.25
N ASN A 140 5.67 9.35 -12.96
CA ASN A 140 4.43 8.92 -13.61
C ASN A 140 3.72 10.02 -14.39
N LYS A 141 4.42 11.09 -14.80
CA LYS A 141 3.82 12.25 -15.49
C LYS A 141 2.90 11.86 -16.65
N GLU A 142 3.36 10.94 -17.51
CA GLU A 142 2.59 10.51 -18.68
C GLU A 142 1.45 9.56 -18.30
N PHE A 143 1.69 8.65 -17.35
CA PHE A 143 0.66 7.72 -16.87
C PHE A 143 -0.47 8.45 -16.13
N ASN A 144 -0.16 9.53 -15.42
CA ASN A 144 -1.14 10.36 -14.71
C ASN A 144 -2.18 11.01 -15.63
N LYS A 145 -1.90 11.17 -16.93
CA LYS A 145 -2.85 11.71 -17.91
C LYS A 145 -3.97 10.74 -18.25
N VAL A 146 -3.79 9.46 -17.98
CA VAL A 146 -4.72 8.39 -18.35
C VAL A 146 -5.26 7.61 -17.14
N ASN A 147 -4.67 7.82 -15.96
CA ASN A 147 -4.94 7.05 -14.75
C ASN A 147 -6.03 7.68 -13.87
N PHE A 148 -7.26 7.74 -14.40
CA PHE A 148 -8.41 8.31 -13.67
C PHE A 148 -8.68 7.59 -12.33
N SER A 149 -8.53 6.25 -12.28
CA SER A 149 -8.80 5.46 -11.07
C SER A 149 -7.89 5.83 -9.90
N SER A 150 -6.62 6.15 -10.15
CA SER A 150 -5.73 6.59 -9.07
C SER A 150 -6.02 8.03 -8.63
N TRP A 151 -6.41 8.91 -9.56
CA TRP A 151 -6.87 10.26 -9.21
C TRP A 151 -8.15 10.24 -8.37
N ASP A 152 -9.14 9.42 -8.73
CA ASP A 152 -10.38 9.25 -7.96
C ASP A 152 -10.11 8.68 -6.57
N LYS A 153 -9.25 7.65 -6.48
CA LYS A 153 -8.77 7.09 -5.21
C LYS A 153 -8.05 8.13 -4.33
N TYR A 154 -7.20 8.94 -4.93
CA TYR A 154 -6.50 10.01 -4.22
C TYR A 154 -7.48 11.09 -3.73
N SER A 155 -8.45 11.48 -4.55
CA SER A 155 -9.53 12.39 -4.18
C SER A 155 -10.32 11.87 -2.98
N TRP A 156 -10.70 10.59 -2.98
CA TRP A 156 -11.37 9.96 -1.83
C TRP A 156 -10.54 10.07 -0.55
N PHE A 157 -9.24 9.77 -0.60
CA PHE A 157 -8.38 9.85 0.58
C PHE A 157 -8.19 11.28 1.11
N LEU A 158 -8.24 12.29 0.24
CA LEU A 158 -8.23 13.69 0.63
C LEU A 158 -9.55 14.10 1.29
N TYR A 159 -10.67 13.70 0.67
CA TYR A 159 -12.01 14.01 1.16
C TYR A 159 -12.26 13.46 2.57
N ILE A 160 -11.97 12.17 2.83
CA ILE A 160 -12.16 11.58 4.17
C ILE A 160 -11.25 12.19 5.25
N ARG A 161 -10.21 12.94 4.86
CA ARG A 161 -9.34 13.68 5.77
C ARG A 161 -9.80 15.14 5.98
N GLY A 162 -10.80 15.58 5.22
CA GLY A 162 -11.35 16.94 5.26
C GLY A 162 -10.67 17.94 4.32
N GLU A 163 -9.78 17.50 3.42
CA GLU A 163 -9.09 18.38 2.45
C GLU A 163 -9.96 18.62 1.21
N LYS A 164 -11.13 19.26 1.37
CA LYS A 164 -12.17 19.33 0.33
C LYS A 164 -11.70 19.98 -0.97
N GLU A 165 -10.98 21.09 -0.90
CA GLU A 165 -10.51 21.79 -2.10
C GLU A 165 -9.54 20.95 -2.94
N GLU A 166 -8.58 20.30 -2.27
CA GLU A 166 -7.64 19.40 -2.95
C GLU A 166 -8.34 18.13 -3.47
N ALA A 167 -9.34 17.63 -2.74
CA ALA A 167 -10.18 16.53 -3.21
C ALA A 167 -10.92 16.90 -4.51
N LEU A 168 -11.47 18.11 -4.61
CA LEU A 168 -12.11 18.61 -5.84
C LEU A 168 -11.13 18.72 -7.00
N LYS A 169 -9.93 19.26 -6.75
CA LYS A 169 -8.87 19.32 -7.78
C LYS A 169 -8.47 17.93 -8.26
N ALA A 170 -8.30 16.98 -7.34
CA ALA A 170 -7.96 15.60 -7.67
C ALA A 170 -9.09 14.89 -8.44
N ASN A 171 -10.36 15.12 -8.07
CA ASN A 171 -11.50 14.57 -8.79
C ASN A 171 -11.62 15.18 -10.20
N GLN A 172 -11.38 16.48 -10.36
CA GLN A 172 -11.33 17.08 -11.68
C GLN A 172 -10.23 16.46 -12.55
N LYS A 173 -9.03 16.21 -11.99
CA LYS A 173 -7.97 15.47 -12.71
C LYS A 173 -8.39 14.05 -13.09
N ALA A 174 -9.25 13.39 -12.29
CA ALA A 174 -9.80 12.09 -12.64
C ALA A 174 -10.74 12.18 -13.86
N ILE A 175 -11.64 13.17 -13.88
CA ILE A 175 -12.53 13.45 -15.02
C ILE A 175 -11.70 13.76 -16.27
N ASP A 176 -10.73 14.66 -16.16
CA ASP A 176 -9.85 15.05 -17.28
C ASP A 176 -9.08 13.84 -17.83
N ALA A 177 -8.57 12.97 -16.96
CA ALA A 177 -7.84 11.76 -17.35
C ALA A 177 -8.77 10.72 -18.03
N TYR A 178 -10.03 10.63 -17.59
CA TYR A 178 -11.03 9.77 -18.23
C TYR A 178 -11.38 10.27 -19.63
N THR A 179 -11.69 11.56 -19.77
CA THR A 179 -12.02 12.18 -21.06
C THR A 179 -10.83 12.16 -22.03
N TYR A 180 -9.60 12.35 -21.55
CA TYR A 180 -8.40 12.25 -22.39
C TYR A 180 -8.25 10.87 -23.03
N ASN A 181 -8.56 9.78 -22.29
CA ASN A 181 -8.57 8.43 -22.85
C ASN A 181 -9.64 8.23 -23.94
N ASP A 182 -10.82 8.82 -23.74
CA ASP A 182 -11.95 8.69 -24.66
C ASP A 182 -11.70 9.34 -26.02
N THR A 183 -11.08 10.52 -26.04
CA THR A 183 -10.80 11.26 -27.30
C THR A 183 -9.89 10.55 -28.31
N GLY A 184 -9.44 9.33 -28.02
CA GLY A 184 -8.68 8.48 -28.95
C GLY A 184 -7.24 8.90 -29.14
N VAL A 185 -6.76 9.86 -28.34
CA VAL A 185 -5.34 10.27 -28.29
C VAL A 185 -4.49 9.18 -27.63
N SER A 186 -5.10 8.34 -26.79
CA SER A 186 -4.44 7.16 -26.21
C SER A 186 -4.66 5.91 -27.07
N ASN A 187 -3.64 5.07 -27.21
CA ASN A 187 -3.75 3.74 -27.82
C ASN A 187 -4.56 2.74 -26.97
N TYR A 188 -5.05 3.16 -25.80
CA TYR A 188 -5.86 2.36 -24.88
C TYR A 188 -7.30 2.85 -24.94
N ARG A 189 -8.04 2.47 -25.98
CA ARG A 189 -9.49 2.73 -26.05
C ARG A 189 -10.21 1.90 -24.99
N LEU A 190 -10.48 2.49 -23.84
CA LEU A 190 -11.58 2.06 -22.99
C LEU A 190 -12.86 2.48 -23.71
N ARG A 191 -13.78 1.54 -23.92
CA ARG A 191 -15.13 1.88 -24.40
C ARG A 191 -15.70 2.89 -23.40
N VAL A 192 -16.22 4.02 -23.89
CA VAL A 192 -16.91 4.98 -23.04
C VAL A 192 -18.00 4.23 -22.31
N ASP A 193 -17.82 4.19 -21.01
CA ASP A 193 -18.84 3.75 -20.10
C ASP A 193 -19.34 5.03 -19.45
N ASP A 194 -20.46 5.56 -19.97
CA ASP A 194 -21.10 6.76 -19.45
C ASP A 194 -21.35 6.64 -17.92
N GLU A 195 -21.40 5.41 -17.39
CA GLU A 195 -21.48 5.12 -15.97
C GLU A 195 -20.28 5.66 -15.19
N ILE A 196 -19.05 5.51 -15.70
CA ILE A 196 -17.83 5.97 -15.01
C ILE A 196 -17.79 7.49 -14.93
N LEU A 197 -18.06 8.19 -16.03
CA LEU A 197 -18.08 9.66 -16.03
C LEU A 197 -19.19 10.19 -15.13
N THR A 198 -20.37 9.58 -15.19
CA THR A 198 -21.50 9.90 -14.30
C THR A 198 -21.10 9.70 -12.84
N GLN A 199 -20.38 8.62 -12.52
CA GLN A 199 -19.91 8.36 -11.16
C GLN A 199 -18.86 9.38 -10.70
N LEU A 200 -17.90 9.76 -11.54
CA LEU A 200 -16.92 10.81 -11.21
C LEU A 200 -17.57 12.16 -10.93
N GLU A 201 -18.59 12.54 -11.71
CA GLU A 201 -19.39 13.75 -11.48
C GLU A 201 -20.27 13.65 -10.24
N ASN A 202 -20.78 12.45 -9.90
CA ASN A 202 -21.45 12.19 -8.63
C ASN A 202 -20.50 12.39 -7.45
N HIS A 203 -19.28 11.85 -7.53
CA HIS A 203 -18.25 12.05 -6.51
C HIS A 203 -17.93 13.53 -6.33
N LYS A 204 -17.77 14.29 -7.42
CA LYS A 204 -17.57 15.75 -7.39
C LYS A 204 -18.67 16.47 -6.62
N ARG A 205 -19.94 16.19 -6.96
CA ARG A 205 -21.11 16.75 -6.26
C ARG A 205 -21.15 16.31 -4.80
N GLY A 206 -20.80 15.06 -4.52
CA GLY A 206 -20.67 14.52 -3.17
C GLY A 206 -19.63 15.26 -2.33
N ILE A 207 -18.48 15.63 -2.90
CA ILE A 207 -17.47 16.45 -2.20
C ILE A 207 -18.02 17.85 -1.89
N ILE A 208 -18.69 18.50 -2.87
CA ILE A 208 -19.27 19.84 -2.71
C ILE A 208 -20.33 19.85 -1.60
N ASN A 209 -21.20 18.85 -1.59
CA ASN A 209 -22.34 18.76 -0.69
C ASN A 209 -22.03 18.02 0.63
N ASP A 210 -20.82 17.47 0.78
CA ASP A 210 -20.42 16.62 1.92
C ASP A 210 -21.24 15.32 2.06
N THR A 211 -21.63 14.75 0.93
CA THR A 211 -22.48 13.55 0.84
C THR A 211 -21.79 12.37 0.14
N TRP A 212 -20.48 12.42 -0.10
CA TRP A 212 -19.76 11.32 -0.72
C TRP A 212 -19.52 10.21 0.31
N GLU A 213 -20.25 9.10 0.21
CA GLU A 213 -20.19 7.99 1.18
C GLU A 213 -19.61 6.70 0.59
N ASP A 214 -19.84 6.46 -0.70
CA ASP A 214 -19.25 5.35 -1.44
C ASP A 214 -17.76 5.61 -1.68
N SER A 215 -16.93 4.57 -1.59
CA SER A 215 -15.50 4.72 -1.86
C SER A 215 -15.23 5.02 -3.33
N TYR A 216 -13.97 5.29 -3.68
CA TYR A 216 -13.51 5.41 -5.07
C TYR A 216 -13.86 4.19 -5.97
N ILE A 217 -13.84 4.43 -7.28
CA ILE A 217 -14.10 3.42 -8.34
C ILE A 217 -13.02 2.33 -8.32
N ARG A 218 -13.46 1.07 -8.18
CA ARG A 218 -12.60 -0.11 -8.25
C ARG A 218 -12.70 -0.75 -9.63
N MET A 219 -11.67 -0.58 -10.46
CA MET A 219 -11.51 -1.41 -11.65
C MET A 219 -10.90 -2.75 -11.21
N PHE A 220 -11.56 -3.85 -11.57
CA PHE A 220 -11.09 -5.23 -11.36
C PHE A 220 -10.18 -5.68 -12.51
#